data_AF-A0A844EIE1-F1
#
_entry.id   AF-A0A844EIE1-F1
#
_cell.length_a   1.000
_cell.length_b   1.000
_cell.length_c   1.000
_cell.angle_alpha   90.00
_cell.angle_beta   90.00
_cell.angle_gamma   90.00
#
_symmetry.space_group_name_H-M   'P 1'
#
loop_
_entity.id
_entity.type
_entity.pdbx_description
1 polymer ?
#
loop_
_entity_poly.entity_id
_entity_poly.type
_entity_poly.pdbx_seq_one_letter_code
_entity_poly.pdbx_strand_id
1 'polypeptide(L)'
;TVARKYGLYATFMPKPLSGINGSGMHLNMSLFDDKGNTFYDKNGELEISQEAYYFLGGLLKHARSFTAVCNPIVNSYKRLVPGYEAPVYVAWSGSNRSPLIRIPSARGNSTRLELRSVDPTANPYLAIACVLEAGLDGLRN
;
A
#
# COMPACT_ATOMS: atom_id res chain seq x y z
N THR A 1 19.31 2.17 -19.72
CA THR A 1 18.93 2.59 -18.35
C THR A 1 20.18 2.99 -17.58
N VAL A 2 20.05 3.77 -16.50
CA VAL A 2 21.19 4.31 -15.73
C VAL A 2 22.10 3.20 -15.23
N ALA A 3 21.58 2.17 -14.54
CA ALA A 3 22.39 1.04 -14.04
C ALA A 3 23.26 0.37 -15.11
N ARG A 4 22.71 0.14 -16.32
CA ARG A 4 23.43 -0.48 -17.43
C ARG A 4 24.58 0.38 -17.95
N LYS A 5 24.49 1.72 -17.85
CA LYS A 5 25.60 2.64 -18.20
C LYS A 5 26.81 2.46 -17.26
N TYR A 6 26.59 1.93 -16.06
CA TYR A 6 27.62 1.63 -15.07
C TYR A 6 27.94 0.14 -14.96
N GLY A 7 27.55 -0.69 -15.94
CA GLY A 7 27.83 -2.13 -15.92
C GLY A 7 27.02 -2.94 -14.89
N LEU A 8 25.94 -2.39 -14.36
CA LEU A 8 25.08 -3.02 -13.34
C LEU A 8 23.74 -3.50 -13.93
N TYR A 9 23.12 -4.48 -13.25
CA TYR A 9 21.77 -4.97 -13.55
C TYR A 9 20.81 -4.63 -12.41
N ALA A 10 19.94 -3.64 -12.62
CA ALA A 10 18.87 -3.33 -11.70
C ALA A 10 17.69 -4.28 -11.93
N THR A 11 17.17 -4.87 -10.86
CA THR A 11 15.97 -5.72 -10.88
C THR A 11 14.93 -5.20 -9.90
N PHE A 12 13.68 -5.35 -10.30
CA PHE A 12 12.49 -5.00 -9.52
C PHE A 12 11.77 -6.25 -8.98
N MET A 13 12.41 -7.42 -9.12
CA MET A 13 11.90 -8.69 -8.61
C MET A 13 11.65 -8.59 -7.09
N PRO A 14 10.53 -9.11 -6.55
CA PRO A 14 10.15 -8.84 -5.16
C PRO A 14 11.07 -9.47 -4.12
N LYS A 15 11.70 -10.60 -4.46
CA LYS A 15 12.57 -11.37 -3.57
C LYS A 15 13.66 -12.06 -4.41
N PRO A 16 14.69 -11.32 -4.85
CA PRO A 16 15.76 -11.90 -5.66
C PRO A 16 16.72 -12.77 -4.83
N LEU A 17 16.74 -12.57 -3.51
CA LEU A 17 17.64 -13.25 -2.58
C LEU A 17 16.85 -13.75 -1.35
N SER A 18 17.14 -14.98 -0.94
CA SER A 18 16.63 -15.55 0.31
C SER A 18 17.35 -14.93 1.51
N GLY A 19 16.72 -14.94 2.69
CA GLY A 19 17.37 -14.50 3.93
C GLY A 19 17.47 -12.99 4.17
N ILE A 20 17.16 -12.14 3.17
CA ILE A 20 17.25 -10.67 3.26
C ILE A 20 15.94 -9.98 2.85
N ASN A 21 15.79 -8.68 3.11
CA ASN A 21 14.61 -7.91 2.70
C ASN A 21 14.33 -8.01 1.19
N GLY A 22 13.04 -8.02 0.85
CA GLY A 22 12.58 -7.95 -0.54
C GLY A 22 12.34 -6.52 -1.02
N SER A 23 12.03 -6.37 -2.30
CA SER A 23 11.63 -5.10 -2.90
C SER A 23 10.10 -4.94 -2.89
N GLY A 24 9.62 -3.86 -2.28
CA GLY A 24 8.20 -3.47 -2.28
C GLY A 24 7.96 -2.19 -3.07
N MET A 25 6.71 -1.96 -3.45
CA MET A 25 6.24 -0.72 -4.08
C MET A 25 5.10 -0.17 -3.23
N HIS A 26 5.41 0.49 -2.12
CA HIS A 26 4.35 0.98 -1.23
C HIS A 26 3.51 2.06 -1.93
N LEU A 27 2.19 1.90 -1.92
CA LEU A 27 1.26 2.89 -2.47
C LEU A 27 0.78 3.79 -1.35
N ASN A 28 1.12 5.07 -1.43
CA ASN A 28 0.60 6.11 -0.56
C ASN A 28 -0.60 6.76 -1.25
N MET A 29 -1.76 6.77 -0.59
CA MET A 29 -3.03 7.15 -1.20
C MET A 29 -3.78 8.17 -0.35
N SER A 30 -4.35 9.15 -1.01
CA SER A 30 -5.29 10.12 -0.45
C SER A 30 -6.32 10.51 -1.51
N LEU A 31 -7.52 10.87 -1.06
CA LEU A 31 -8.55 11.44 -1.92
C LEU A 31 -8.61 12.96 -1.69
N PHE A 32 -8.95 13.67 -2.76
CA PHE A 32 -9.09 15.13 -2.75
C PHE A 32 -10.42 15.53 -3.36
N ASP A 33 -11.02 16.55 -2.77
CA ASP A 33 -12.14 17.30 -3.32
C ASP A 33 -11.78 18.79 -3.43
N ASP A 34 -12.77 19.63 -3.75
CA ASP A 34 -12.58 21.09 -3.88
C ASP A 34 -12.13 21.77 -2.57
N LYS A 35 -12.30 21.12 -1.42
CA LYS A 35 -11.90 21.64 -0.10
C LYS A 35 -10.51 21.15 0.33
N GLY A 36 -9.97 20.13 -0.33
CA GLY A 36 -8.61 19.63 -0.10
C GLY A 36 -8.58 18.14 0.18
N ASN A 37 -7.62 17.71 1.00
CA ASN A 37 -7.41 16.30 1.31
C ASN A 37 -8.53 15.78 2.22
N THR A 38 -9.39 14.91 1.67
CA THR A 38 -10.56 14.39 2.39
C THR A 38 -10.21 13.39 3.49
N PHE A 39 -8.96 12.92 3.56
CA PHE A 39 -8.52 11.99 4.60
C PHE A 39 -8.14 12.68 5.91
N TYR A 40 -7.98 14.00 5.91
CA TYR A 40 -7.61 14.75 7.10
C TYR A 40 -8.85 15.27 7.84
N ASP A 41 -8.92 15.02 9.14
CA ASP A 41 -9.84 15.70 10.04
C ASP A 41 -9.11 16.07 11.33
N LYS A 42 -8.97 17.35 11.63
CA LYS A 42 -8.28 17.84 12.83
C LYS A 42 -8.90 17.33 14.13
N ASN A 43 -10.20 17.03 14.13
CA ASN A 43 -10.93 16.59 15.32
C ASN A 43 -11.14 15.08 15.35
N GLY A 44 -10.81 14.37 14.27
CA GLY A 44 -10.96 12.92 14.16
C GLY A 44 -9.95 12.16 15.03
N GLU A 45 -10.28 10.91 15.37
CA GLU A 45 -9.31 10.03 16.05
C GLU A 45 -8.09 9.81 15.15
N LEU A 46 -6.89 10.00 15.72
CA LEU A 46 -5.62 10.07 14.99
C LEU A 46 -5.55 11.21 13.96
N GLU A 47 -6.43 12.20 14.03
CA GLU A 47 -6.63 13.25 13.03
C GLU A 47 -6.96 12.71 11.62
N ILE A 48 -7.71 11.62 11.55
CA ILE A 48 -8.15 10.94 10.33
C ILE A 48 -9.67 11.07 10.18
N SER A 49 -10.14 11.39 8.97
CA SER A 49 -11.56 11.53 8.70
C SER A 49 -12.29 10.20 8.67
N GLN A 50 -13.61 10.26 8.81
CA GLN A 50 -14.48 9.10 8.68
C GLN A 50 -14.38 8.48 7.26
N GLU A 51 -14.25 9.31 6.22
CA GLU A 51 -14.04 8.92 4.84
C GLU A 51 -12.76 8.09 4.67
N ALA A 52 -11.66 8.48 5.32
CA ALA A 52 -10.44 7.69 5.30
C ALA A 52 -10.61 6.33 6.00
N TYR A 53 -11.36 6.26 7.10
CA TYR A 53 -11.66 4.99 7.77
C TYR A 53 -12.55 4.07 6.91
N TYR A 54 -13.52 4.62 6.19
CA TYR A 54 -14.34 3.87 5.24
C TYR A 54 -13.51 3.36 4.05
N PHE A 55 -12.67 4.22 3.47
CA PHE A 55 -11.73 3.82 2.42
C PHE A 55 -10.81 2.69 2.91
N LEU A 56 -10.25 2.83 4.12
CA LEU A 56 -9.46 1.79 4.78
C LEU A 56 -10.25 0.49 4.95
N GLY A 57 -11.50 0.55 5.38
CA GLY A 57 -12.38 -0.61 5.51
C GLY A 57 -12.53 -1.37 4.19
N GLY A 58 -12.73 -0.65 3.09
CA GLY A 58 -12.75 -1.21 1.74
C GLY A 58 -11.45 -1.91 1.36
N LEU A 59 -10.30 -1.29 1.65
CA LEU A 59 -8.99 -1.91 1.42
C LEU A 59 -8.82 -3.22 2.20
N LEU A 60 -9.22 -3.25 3.47
CA LEU A 60 -9.11 -4.47 4.30
C LEU A 60 -10.04 -5.58 3.81
N LYS A 61 -11.28 -5.23 3.43
CA LYS A 61 -12.28 -6.15 2.88
C LYS A 61 -11.77 -6.85 1.62
N HIS A 62 -11.16 -6.10 0.71
CA HIS A 62 -10.73 -6.62 -0.61
C HIS A 62 -9.27 -7.08 -0.67
N ALA A 63 -8.53 -7.00 0.45
CA ALA A 63 -7.10 -7.29 0.51
C ALA A 63 -6.69 -8.60 -0.14
N ARG A 64 -7.41 -9.68 0.15
CA ARG A 64 -7.12 -11.01 -0.41
C ARG A 64 -7.33 -11.05 -1.93
N SER A 65 -8.35 -10.35 -2.42
CA SER A 65 -8.70 -10.32 -3.84
C SER A 65 -7.70 -9.49 -4.66
N PHE A 66 -7.44 -8.24 -4.27
CA PHE A 66 -6.52 -7.39 -5.04
C PHE A 66 -5.06 -7.83 -4.90
N THR A 67 -4.71 -8.68 -3.94
CA THR A 67 -3.36 -9.27 -3.83
C THR A 67 -2.97 -9.99 -5.12
N ALA A 68 -3.91 -10.66 -5.82
CA ALA A 68 -3.62 -11.31 -7.10
C ALA A 68 -3.13 -10.32 -8.18
N VAL A 69 -3.58 -9.06 -8.12
CA VAL A 69 -3.19 -8.00 -9.07
C VAL A 69 -1.95 -7.25 -8.58
N CYS A 70 -1.88 -6.98 -7.28
CA CYS A 70 -0.81 -6.21 -6.64
C CYS A 70 0.48 -7.02 -6.40
N ASN A 71 0.40 -8.35 -6.48
CA ASN A 71 1.48 -9.30 -6.23
C ASN A 71 1.42 -10.44 -7.26
N PRO A 72 1.58 -10.14 -8.56
CA PRO A 72 1.05 -10.99 -9.64
C PRO A 72 1.92 -12.20 -10.00
N ILE A 73 3.13 -12.32 -9.47
CA ILE A 73 4.04 -13.42 -9.82
C ILE A 73 4.31 -14.33 -8.63
N VAL A 74 4.70 -15.58 -8.90
CA VAL A 74 5.08 -16.55 -7.86
C VAL A 74 6.11 -15.97 -6.88
N ASN A 75 7.06 -15.18 -7.39
CA ASN A 75 8.10 -14.59 -6.55
C ASN A 75 7.61 -13.50 -5.59
N SER A 76 6.46 -12.88 -5.87
CA SER A 76 5.81 -11.92 -4.96
C SER A 76 5.50 -12.57 -3.61
N TYR A 77 5.01 -13.81 -3.63
CA TYR A 77 4.68 -14.57 -2.43
C TYR A 77 5.90 -15.04 -1.65
N LYS A 78 7.11 -15.00 -2.24
CA LYS A 78 8.38 -15.23 -1.53
C LYS A 78 8.82 -13.99 -0.74
N ARG A 79 8.32 -12.80 -1.09
CA ARG A 79 8.48 -11.58 -0.30
C ARG A 79 7.49 -11.53 0.86
N LEU A 80 6.25 -11.97 0.67
CA LEU A 80 5.18 -11.96 1.68
C LEU A 80 5.37 -13.10 2.71
N VAL A 81 6.48 -13.06 3.43
CA VAL A 81 6.81 -13.99 4.53
C VAL A 81 7.21 -13.20 5.79
N PRO A 82 6.96 -13.72 7.00
CA PRO A 82 7.30 -13.03 8.24
C PRO A 82 8.81 -12.70 8.34
N GLY A 83 9.15 -11.62 9.06
CA GLY A 83 10.53 -11.29 9.44
C GLY A 83 11.28 -10.29 8.55
N TYR A 84 10.66 -9.76 7.49
CA TYR A 84 11.31 -8.87 6.51
C TYR A 84 10.56 -7.56 6.23
N GLU A 85 9.81 -7.06 7.21
CA GLU A 85 8.98 -5.83 7.13
C GLU A 85 7.87 -5.82 6.06
N ALA A 86 7.76 -6.88 5.26
CA ALA A 86 6.66 -7.09 4.32
C ALA A 86 5.39 -7.53 5.08
N PRO A 87 4.21 -7.00 4.70
CA PRO A 87 2.97 -7.34 5.39
C PRO A 87 2.50 -8.74 5.00
N VAL A 88 2.13 -9.54 6.00
CA VAL A 88 1.62 -10.91 5.81
C VAL A 88 0.21 -11.12 6.39
N TYR A 89 -0.31 -10.13 7.11
CA TYR A 89 -1.63 -10.16 7.73
C TYR A 89 -2.46 -8.96 7.31
N VAL A 90 -3.76 -9.18 7.11
CA VAL A 90 -4.74 -8.11 6.85
C VAL A 90 -4.99 -7.39 8.17
N ALA A 91 -4.29 -6.28 8.36
CA ALA A 91 -4.39 -5.41 9.52
C ALA A 91 -3.96 -4.00 9.14
N TRP A 92 -4.30 -3.03 9.99
CA TRP A 92 -3.81 -1.66 9.86
C TRP A 92 -3.23 -1.14 11.17
N SER A 93 -2.38 -0.12 11.10
CA SER A 93 -1.89 0.59 12.29
C SER A 93 -1.45 2.03 11.97
N GLY A 94 -1.63 2.94 12.93
CA GLY A 94 -1.01 4.27 12.91
C GLY A 94 0.43 4.30 13.40
N SER A 95 0.90 3.27 14.11
CA SER A 95 2.22 3.26 14.78
C SER A 95 3.14 2.13 14.29
N ASN A 96 2.60 0.96 13.98
CA ASN A 96 3.37 -0.21 13.56
C ASN A 96 3.73 -0.18 12.06
N ARG A 97 4.89 -0.75 11.70
CA ARG A 97 5.38 -0.89 10.32
C ARG A 97 5.14 -2.27 9.71
N SER A 98 4.73 -3.27 10.49
CA SER A 98 4.37 -4.59 9.96
C SER A 98 2.99 -4.75 9.31
N PRO A 99 1.96 -3.89 9.52
CA PRO A 99 0.63 -4.16 8.99
C PRO A 99 0.55 -3.94 7.48
N LEU A 100 -0.50 -4.48 6.87
CA LEU A 100 -0.83 -4.28 5.45
C LEU A 100 -1.00 -2.80 5.10
N ILE A 101 -1.81 -2.10 5.89
CA ILE A 101 -2.04 -0.67 5.76
C ILE A 101 -1.40 0.07 6.93
N ARG A 102 -0.60 1.08 6.65
CA ARG A 102 -0.10 2.00 7.67
C ARG A 102 -0.72 3.38 7.48
N ILE A 103 -0.99 4.07 8.58
CA ILE A 103 -1.31 5.50 8.57
C ILE A 103 -0.06 6.26 9.00
N PRO A 104 0.69 6.91 8.08
CA PRO A 104 1.86 7.71 8.45
C PRO A 104 1.48 8.86 9.40
N SER A 105 2.44 9.38 10.17
CA SER A 105 2.19 10.45 11.15
C SER A 105 1.99 11.85 10.53
N ALA A 106 2.29 12.02 9.24
CA ALA A 106 2.08 13.31 8.56
C ALA A 106 0.58 13.62 8.42
N ARG A 107 0.22 14.91 8.54
CA ARG A 107 -1.16 15.39 8.61
C ARG A 107 -1.45 16.53 7.63
N GLY A 108 -2.67 17.08 7.66
CA GLY A 108 -3.13 18.10 6.71
C GLY A 108 -3.18 17.55 5.28
N ASN A 109 -2.64 18.30 4.31
CA ASN A 109 -2.54 17.85 2.92
C ASN A 109 -1.71 16.56 2.75
N SER A 110 -0.89 16.20 3.73
CA SER A 110 -0.08 14.98 3.70
C SER A 110 -0.75 13.75 4.32
N THR A 111 -1.97 13.87 4.85
CA THR A 111 -2.71 12.74 5.42
C THR A 111 -2.99 11.68 4.36
N ARG A 112 -2.69 10.42 4.64
CA ARG A 112 -2.74 9.34 3.64
C ARG A 112 -2.75 7.96 4.27
N LEU A 113 -3.16 6.96 3.49
CA LEU A 113 -3.02 5.55 3.81
C LEU A 113 -1.87 4.95 2.97
N GLU A 114 -1.01 4.15 3.59
CA GLU A 114 0.10 3.45 2.93
C GLU A 114 -0.21 1.95 2.81
N LEU A 115 -0.53 1.49 1.60
CA LEU A 115 -0.63 0.05 1.27
C LEU A 115 0.76 -0.50 0.97
N ARG A 116 1.24 -1.42 1.82
CA ARG A 116 2.64 -1.88 1.83
C ARG A 116 2.85 -3.22 1.10
N SER A 117 1.77 -3.92 0.75
CA SER A 117 1.88 -5.25 0.13
C SER A 117 2.31 -5.20 -1.32
N VAL A 118 1.93 -4.17 -2.08
CA VAL A 118 2.22 -4.09 -3.51
C VAL A 118 3.71 -4.20 -3.75
N ASP A 119 4.09 -4.93 -4.79
CA ASP A 119 5.49 -5.07 -5.21
C ASP A 119 5.71 -4.53 -6.63
N PRO A 120 6.97 -4.25 -7.01
CA PRO A 120 7.27 -3.59 -8.27
C PRO A 120 7.03 -4.43 -9.53
N THR A 121 6.54 -5.66 -9.40
CA THR A 121 6.15 -6.49 -10.55
C THR A 121 4.67 -6.37 -10.90
N ALA A 122 3.89 -5.72 -10.04
CA ALA A 122 2.53 -5.32 -10.36
C ALA A 122 2.49 -4.43 -11.60
N ASN A 123 1.49 -4.63 -12.47
CA ASN A 123 1.15 -3.62 -13.46
C ASN A 123 0.60 -2.40 -12.70
N PRO A 124 1.28 -1.23 -12.74
CA PRO A 124 0.91 -0.10 -11.89
C PRO A 124 -0.49 0.45 -12.20
N TYR A 125 -0.93 0.38 -13.47
CA TYR A 125 -2.26 0.83 -13.86
C TYR A 125 -3.35 -0.03 -13.22
N LEU A 126 -3.19 -1.36 -13.27
CA LEU A 126 -4.14 -2.30 -12.67
C LEU A 126 -4.09 -2.26 -11.14
N ALA A 127 -2.89 -2.16 -10.56
CA ALA A 127 -2.73 -2.06 -9.12
C ALA A 127 -3.44 -0.81 -8.56
N ILE A 128 -3.23 0.35 -9.18
CA ILE A 128 -3.89 1.60 -8.77
C ILE A 128 -5.41 1.49 -8.96
N ALA A 129 -5.88 0.99 -10.10
CA ALA A 129 -7.31 0.85 -10.37
C ALA A 129 -8.01 -0.09 -9.36
N CYS A 130 -7.44 -1.26 -9.09
CA CYS A 130 -8.02 -2.21 -8.14
C CYS A 130 -8.02 -1.68 -6.71
N VAL A 131 -6.95 -1.02 -6.30
CA VAL A 131 -6.84 -0.47 -4.93
C VAL A 131 -7.76 0.74 -4.76
N LEU A 132 -7.89 1.59 -5.78
CA LEU A 132 -8.84 2.70 -5.77
C LEU A 132 -10.27 2.17 -5.67
N GLU A 133 -10.68 1.24 -6.53
CA GLU A 133 -12.04 0.69 -6.47
C GLU A 133 -12.32 -0.04 -5.16
N ALA A 134 -11.34 -0.76 -4.61
CA ALA A 134 -11.49 -1.37 -3.28
C ALA A 134 -11.77 -0.33 -2.19
N GLY A 135 -11.06 0.80 -2.21
CA GLY A 135 -11.32 1.89 -1.26
C GLY A 135 -12.63 2.64 -1.53
N LEU A 136 -13.00 2.85 -2.80
CA LEU A 136 -14.27 3.47 -3.17
C LEU A 136 -15.48 2.59 -2.80
N ASP A 137 -15.39 1.26 -2.91
CA ASP A 137 -16.42 0.34 -2.40
C ASP A 137 -16.62 0.54 -0.88
N GLY A 138 -15.54 0.77 -0.14
CA GLY A 138 -15.60 1.08 1.29
C GLY A 138 -16.32 2.38 1.61
N LEU A 139 -16.25 3.40 0.74
CA LEU A 139 -17.01 4.64 0.90
C LEU A 139 -18.50 4.50 0.60
N ARG A 140 -18.90 3.50 -0.20
CA ARG A 140 -20.29 3.30 -0.67
C ARG A 140 -21.13 2.43 0.28
N ASN A 141 -20.53 1.67 1.19
CA ASN A 141 -21.19 0.68 2.05
C ASN A 141 -20.88 0.89 3.54
#